data_AF-A0A139WRK0-F1
#
_entry.id   AF-A0A139WRK0-F1
#
_cell.length_a   1.000
_cell.length_b   1.000
_cell.length_c   1.000
_cell.angle_alpha   90.00
_cell.angle_beta   90.00
_cell.angle_gamma   90.00
#
_symmetry.space_group_name_H-M   'P 1'
#
loop_
_entity.id
_entity.type
_entity.pdbx_description
1 polymer ?
#
loop_
_entity_poly.entity_id
_entity_poly.type
_entity_poly.pdbx_seq_one_letter_code
_entity_poly.pdbx_strand_id
1 'polypeptide(L)' 'MTSDNNNLQFPLWQYLNQPVMNPKVKLVLDPRRFVRHYRVELLERCFAKECDAKGPQQT' A
#
# COMPACT_ATOMS: atom_id res chain seq x y z
N MET A 1 -14.40 -10.52 17.64
CA MET A 1 -13.75 -9.23 17.30
C MET A 1 -12.25 -9.46 17.40
N THR A 2 -11.64 -9.93 16.32
CA THR A 2 -10.19 -10.10 16.29
C THR A 2 -9.59 -8.71 16.28
N SER A 3 -8.81 -8.39 17.32
CA SER A 3 -7.98 -7.20 17.33
C SER A 3 -6.89 -7.45 16.30
N ASP A 4 -7.20 -7.18 15.03
CA ASP A 4 -6.26 -7.23 13.93
C ASP A 4 -5.24 -6.15 14.21
N ASN A 5 -4.15 -6.56 14.88
CA ASN A 5 -2.99 -5.73 15.12
C ASN A 5 -2.48 -5.31 13.73
N ASN A 6 -2.91 -4.12 13.31
CA ASN A 6 -2.51 -3.40 12.10
C ASN A 6 -1.02 -3.01 12.16
N ASN A 7 -0.17 -3.97 12.51
CA ASN A 7 1.27 -3.95 12.34
C ASN A 7 1.55 -4.16 10.86
N LEU A 8 1.10 -3.21 10.03
CA LEU A 8 1.61 -3.05 8.68
C LEU A 8 3.10 -2.76 8.85
N GLN A 9 3.92 -3.81 8.77
CA GLN A 9 5.36 -3.73 8.95
C GLN A 9 5.92 -2.67 8.01
N PHE A 10 6.95 -1.96 8.48
CA PHE A 10 7.59 -0.94 7.67
C PHE A 10 8.02 -1.54 6.32
N PRO A 11 7.52 -1.03 5.18
CA PRO A 11 7.80 -1.60 3.87
C PRO A 11 9.20 -1.16 3.42
N LEU A 12 10.21 -1.80 4.04
CA LEU A 12 11.63 -1.47 3.93
C LEU A 12 12.11 -1.60 2.49
N TRP A 13 11.63 -2.62 1.78
CA TRP A 13 11.97 -2.83 0.38
C TRP A 13 11.44 -1.72 -0.52
N GLN A 14 10.20 -1.30 -0.33
CA GLN A 14 9.59 -0.21 -1.10
C GLN A 14 10.21 1.15 -0.75
N TYR A 15 10.64 1.34 0.48
CA TYR A 15 11.39 2.51 0.89
C TYR A 15 12.76 2.57 0.20
N LEU A 16 13.49 1.45 0.15
CA LEU A 16 14.79 1.38 -0.53
C LEU A 16 14.66 1.51 -2.05
N ASN A 17 13.56 0.98 -2.62
CA ASN A 17 13.30 1.03 -4.06
C ASN A 17 12.57 2.31 -4.50
N GLN A 18 12.62 3.38 -3.70
CA GLN A 18 12.08 4.67 -4.10
C GLN A 18 12.76 5.15 -5.39
N PRO A 19 12.01 5.71 -6.36
CA PRO A 19 12.59 6.23 -7.58
C PRO A 19 13.39 7.51 -7.29
N VAL A 20 14.69 7.36 -7.10
CA VAL A 20 15.60 8.44 -6.65
C VAL A 20 15.80 9.55 -7.68
N MET A 21 15.49 9.29 -8.95
CA MET A 21 15.75 10.19 -10.08
C MET A 21 14.51 10.52 -10.93
N ASN A 22 13.31 10.28 -10.42
CA ASN A 22 12.10 10.62 -11.18
C ASN A 22 11.58 12.01 -10.77
N PRO A 23 11.63 13.04 -11.65
CA PRO A 23 11.13 14.38 -11.32
C PRO A 23 9.63 14.42 -11.05
N LYS A 24 8.88 13.38 -11.45
CA LYS A 24 7.44 13.26 -11.18
C LYS A 24 7.15 12.69 -9.80
N VAL A 25 8.10 12.01 -9.16
CA VAL A 25 7.90 11.34 -7.87
C VAL A 25 8.77 12.02 -6.82
N LYS A 26 8.14 12.62 -5.82
CA LYS A 26 8.88 13.22 -4.71
C LYS A 26 9.57 12.13 -3.91
N LEU A 27 10.89 12.13 -3.88
CA LEU A 27 11.68 11.30 -2.98
C LEU A 27 11.34 11.67 -1.53
N VAL A 28 10.86 10.71 -0.73
CA VAL A 28 10.48 10.92 0.67
C VAL A 28 11.49 10.23 1.56
N LEU A 29 12.47 11.00 2.06
CA LEU A 29 13.53 10.51 2.95
C LEU A 29 13.12 10.40 4.42
N ASP A 30 11.94 10.92 4.81
CA ASP A 30 11.40 10.72 6.15
C ASP A 30 10.61 9.39 6.17
N PRO A 31 11.06 8.37 6.93
CA PRO A 31 10.41 7.06 6.98
C PRO A 31 8.95 7.13 7.45
N ARG A 32 8.63 8.03 8.39
CA ARG A 32 7.27 8.17 8.92
C ARG A 32 6.32 8.74 7.88
N ARG A 33 6.82 9.70 7.09
CA ARG A 33 6.07 10.28 5.98
C ARG A 33 5.89 9.27 4.85
N PHE A 34 6.91 8.49 4.54
CA PHE A 34 6.82 7.43 3.55
C PHE A 34 5.74 6.40 3.88
N VAL A 35 5.70 5.91 5.13
CA VAL A 35 4.69 4.91 5.54
C VAL A 35 3.27 5.43 5.33
N ARG A 36 3.01 6.70 5.65
CA ARG A 36 1.68 7.30 5.44
C ARG A 36 1.30 7.31 3.96
N HIS A 37 2.20 7.76 3.09
CA HIS A 37 1.96 7.77 1.65
C HIS A 37 1.78 6.35 1.09
N TYR A 38 2.65 5.42 1.49
CA TYR A 38 2.58 4.03 1.06
C TYR A 38 1.24 3.37 1.43
N ARG A 39 0.72 3.64 2.64
CA ARG A 39 -0.58 3.12 3.07
C ARG A 39 -1.73 3.61 2.20
N VAL A 40 -1.75 4.90 1.88
CA VAL A 40 -2.79 5.48 1.02
C VAL A 40 -2.71 4.85 -0.38
N GLU A 41 -1.52 4.77 -0.97
CA GLU A 41 -1.34 4.17 -2.29
C GLU A 41 -1.74 2.69 -2.32
N LEU A 42 -1.43 1.93 -1.26
CA LEU A 42 -1.85 0.54 -1.13
C LEU A 42 -3.38 0.42 -1.10
N LEU A 43 -4.06 1.30 -0.36
CA LEU A 43 -5.52 1.36 -0.30
C LEU A 43 -6.11 1.70 -1.67
N GLU A 44 -5.57 2.70 -2.37
CA GLU A 44 -6.01 3.09 -3.71
C GLU A 44 -5.87 1.93 -4.70
N ARG A 45 -4.75 1.20 -4.66
CA ARG A 45 -4.54 0.01 -5.50
C ARG A 45 -5.54 -1.11 -5.19
N CYS A 46 -5.84 -1.34 -3.91
CA CYS A 46 -6.85 -2.32 -3.51
C CYS A 46 -8.25 -1.87 -3.92
N PHE A 47 -8.54 -0.56 -3.88
CA PHE A 47 -9.83 -0.01 -4.26
C PHE A 47 -10.04 -0.02 -5.78
N ALA A 48 -8.96 0.12 -6.56
CA ALA A 48 -8.98 0.02 -8.02
C ALA A 48 -9.05 -1.44 -8.52
N LYS A 49 -8.77 -2.43 -7.67
CA LYS A 49 -8.99 -3.83 -8.02
C LYS A 49 -10.48 -4.13 -7.95
N GLU A 50 -11.05 -4.60 -9.05
CA GLU A 50 -12.39 -5.19 -9.04
C GLU A 50 -12.43 -6.34 -8.03
N CYS A 51 -13.46 -6.38 -7.19
CA CYS A 51 -13.64 -7.47 -6.25
C CYS A 51 -13.94 -8.76 -7.03
N ASP A 52 -12.93 -9.61 -7.19
CA ASP A 52 -13.07 -10.98 -7.73
C ASP A 52 -13.87 -11.92 -6.81
N ALA A 53 -14.57 -11.40 -5.80
CA ALA A 53 -15.53 -12.13 -5.00
C ALA A 53 -16.79 -12.43 -5.84
N LYS A 54 -16.63 -13.19 -6.93
CA LYS A 54 -17.70 -14.01 -7.47
C LYS A 54 -18.01 -15.03 -6.37
N GLY A 55 -19.03 -14.73 -5.56
CA GLY A 55 -19.64 -15.74 -4.71
C GLY A 55 -19.95 -16.98 -5.55
N PRO A 56 -19.90 -18.20 -4.99
CA PRO A 56 -20.26 -19.40 -5.73
C PRO A 56 -21.65 -19.18 -6.33
N GLN A 57 -21.70 -19.03 -7.65
CA GLN A 57 -22.95 -18.98 -8.40
C GLN A 57 -23.59 -20.34 -8.20
N GLN A 58 -24.58 -20.40 -7.31
CA GLN A 58 -25.38 -21.59 -7.09
C GLN A 58 -26.32 -21.72 -8.30
N THR A 59 -25.94 -22.56 -9.24
CA THR A 59 -26.84 -23.14 -10.26
C THR A 59 -27.70 -24.22 -9.63
#